data_AF-A0ABD7X3S1-F1
#
_entry.id   AF-A0ABD7X3S1-F1
#
_cell.length_a   1.000
_cell.length_b   1.000
_cell.length_c   1.000
_cell.angle_alpha   90.00
_cell.angle_beta   90.00
_cell.angle_gamma   90.00
#
_symmetry.space_group_name_H-M   'P 1'
#
loop_
_entity.id
_entity.type
_entity.pdbx_description
1 polymer ?
#
loop_
_entity_poly.entity_id
_entity_poly.type
_entity_poly.pdbx_seq_one_letter_code
_entity_poly.pdbx_strand_id
1 'polypeptide(L)'
;MTDLIIQAGEWERVQIYLFGTVKFMDFLALLMLLDIITGLMKAVKNKRLRSRKALYGYARKIGVYVAIIVANIIDQVFGFNGAVTTATVLFYIGNELLSIVENLAQIGVKVPTIITDKLHVIQNEEDADPVKKEEVK
;
A
#
# COMPACT_ATOMS: atom_id res chain seq x y z
N MET A 1 -8.43 10.16 33.95
CA MET A 1 -9.51 9.57 33.11
C MET A 1 -10.00 10.58 32.09
N THR A 2 -10.32 11.81 32.50
CA THR A 2 -10.61 12.96 31.63
C THR A 2 -9.51 13.28 30.63
N ASP A 3 -8.24 13.32 31.05
CA ASP A 3 -7.12 13.61 30.14
C ASP A 3 -6.95 12.56 29.02
N LEU A 4 -7.26 11.30 29.34
CA LEU A 4 -7.18 10.19 28.38
C LEU A 4 -8.29 10.24 27.34
N ILE A 5 -9.49 10.68 27.76
CA ILE A 5 -10.65 10.89 26.88
C ILE A 5 -10.41 12.11 25.96
N ILE A 6 -9.84 13.19 26.51
CA ILE A 6 -9.48 14.39 25.72
C ILE A 6 -8.43 14.02 24.68
N GLN A 7 -7.37 13.30 25.08
CA GLN A 7 -6.32 12.87 24.16
C GLN A 7 -6.87 11.96 23.04
N ALA A 8 -7.73 10.99 23.36
CA ALA A 8 -8.35 10.13 22.36
C ALA A 8 -9.20 10.92 21.35
N GLY A 9 -9.93 11.94 21.80
CA GLY A 9 -10.72 12.82 20.94
C GLY A 9 -9.87 13.69 20.00
N GLU A 10 -8.64 14.05 20.38
CA GLU A 10 -7.74 14.78 19.48
C GLU A 10 -7.19 13.89 18.36
N TRP A 11 -6.87 12.63 18.66
CA TRP A 11 -6.42 11.67 17.65
C TRP A 11 -7.51 11.36 16.62
N GLU A 12 -8.76 11.22 17.06
CA GLU A 12 -9.89 11.01 16.16
C GLU A 12 -10.07 12.19 15.20
N ARG A 13 -9.91 13.43 15.69
CA ARG A 13 -9.97 14.63 14.84
C ARG A 13 -8.85 14.67 13.82
N VAL A 14 -7.62 14.34 14.22
CA VAL A 14 -6.47 14.25 13.31
C VAL A 14 -6.70 13.18 12.25
N GLN A 15 -7.22 12.02 12.64
CA GLN A 15 -7.54 10.94 11.71
C GLN A 15 -8.59 11.36 10.69
N ILE A 16 -9.70 11.93 11.13
CA ILE A 16 -10.76 12.42 10.25
C ILE A 16 -10.23 13.52 9.32
N TYR A 17 -9.41 14.43 9.84
CA TYR A 17 -8.85 15.53 9.06
C TYR A 17 -7.90 15.05 7.96
N LEU A 18 -7.02 14.09 8.27
CA LEU A 18 -6.01 13.60 7.33
C LEU A 18 -6.55 12.53 6.37
N PHE A 19 -7.39 11.63 6.87
CA PHE A 19 -7.76 10.39 6.16
C PHE A 19 -9.27 10.24 5.92
N GLY A 20 -10.09 11.20 6.37
CA GLY A 20 -11.54 11.16 6.23
C GLY A 20 -12.21 10.14 7.16
N THR A 21 -13.51 9.89 6.95
CA THR A 21 -14.33 8.96 7.75
C THR A 21 -14.24 7.50 7.27
N VAL A 22 -13.18 7.15 6.55
CA VAL A 22 -13.09 5.89 5.80
C VAL A 22 -12.75 4.72 6.72
N LYS A 23 -13.69 3.77 6.85
CA LYS A 23 -13.60 2.59 7.73
C LYS A 23 -12.51 1.57 7.34
N PHE A 24 -11.88 1.72 6.17
CA PHE A 24 -10.93 0.75 5.63
C PHE A 24 -9.46 1.07 5.95
N MET A 25 -9.16 2.19 6.64
CA MET A 25 -7.78 2.58 6.98
C MET A 25 -7.09 1.55 7.90
N ASP A 26 -7.80 1.07 8.93
CA ASP A 26 -7.27 0.04 9.82
C ASP A 26 -6.98 -1.27 9.08
N PHE A 27 -7.86 -1.62 8.13
CA PHE A 27 -7.67 -2.80 7.29
C PHE A 27 -6.46 -2.65 6.36
N LEU A 28 -6.27 -1.48 5.74
CA LEU A 28 -5.09 -1.18 4.94
C LEU A 28 -3.80 -1.25 5.77
N ALA A 29 -3.80 -0.69 6.98
CA ALA A 29 -2.66 -0.75 7.88
C ALA A 29 -2.31 -2.20 8.28
N LEU A 30 -3.33 -3.04 8.54
CA LEU A 30 -3.15 -4.46 8.81
C LEU A 30 -2.53 -5.19 7.61
N LEU A 31 -3.01 -4.92 6.38
CA LEU A 31 -2.44 -5.52 5.18
C LEU A 31 -0.98 -5.08 4.97
N MET A 32 -0.66 -3.81 5.17
CA MET A 32 0.73 -3.33 5.11
C MET A 32 1.64 -4.05 6.11
N LEU A 33 1.16 -4.31 7.32
CA LEU A 33 1.90 -5.07 8.34
C LEU A 33 2.14 -6.52 7.89
N LEU A 34 1.11 -7.19 7.37
CA LEU A 34 1.22 -8.55 6.84
C LEU A 34 2.17 -8.62 5.64
N ASP A 35 2.15 -7.63 4.77
CA ASP A 35 3.07 -7.52 3.64
C ASP A 35 4.53 -7.39 4.11
N ILE A 36 4.78 -6.57 5.14
CA ILE A 36 6.13 -6.46 5.75
C ILE A 36 6.58 -7.82 6.32
N ILE A 37 5.72 -8.51 7.06
CA ILE A 37 6.03 -9.82 7.66
C ILE A 37 6.33 -10.85 6.57
N THR A 38 5.46 -10.98 5.57
CA THR A 38 5.62 -11.94 4.47
C THR A 38 6.83 -11.62 3.59
N GLY A 39 7.10 -10.33 3.35
CA GLY A 39 8.29 -9.86 2.64
C GLY A 39 9.58 -10.19 3.39
N LEU A 40 9.57 -10.10 4.73
CA LEU A 40 10.70 -10.50 5.55
C LEU A 40 10.94 -12.02 5.52
N MET A 41 9.87 -12.82 5.63
CA MET A 41 9.94 -14.28 5.48
C MET A 41 10.53 -14.68 4.12
N LYS A 42 10.10 -14.02 3.04
CA LYS A 42 10.64 -14.18 1.69
C LYS A 42 12.14 -13.88 1.65
N ALA A 43 12.57 -12.76 2.21
CA ALA A 43 13.97 -12.34 2.19
C ALA A 43 14.89 -13.32 2.94
N VAL A 44 14.41 -13.86 4.07
CA VAL A 44 15.12 -14.89 4.86
C VAL A 44 15.25 -16.19 4.06
N LYS A 45 14.16 -16.69 3.48
CA LYS A 45 14.18 -17.91 2.65
C LYS A 45 15.16 -17.79 1.46
N ASN A 46 15.13 -16.64 0.80
CA ASN A 46 15.96 -16.38 -0.39
C ASN A 46 17.40 -15.97 -0.05
N LYS A 47 17.78 -15.90 1.24
CA LYS A 47 19.09 -15.42 1.73
C LYS A 47 19.52 -14.08 1.13
N ARG A 48 18.56 -13.22 0.76
CA ARG A 48 18.78 -11.95 0.05
C ARG A 48 18.17 -10.81 0.85
N LEU A 49 18.78 -10.49 1.99
CA LEU A 49 18.46 -9.30 2.78
C LEU A 49 19.17 -8.08 2.18
N ARG A 50 18.72 -7.60 1.01
CA ARG A 50 19.17 -6.31 0.49
C ARG A 50 18.37 -5.20 1.15
N SER A 51 18.96 -4.57 2.17
CA SER A 51 18.38 -3.42 2.90
C SER A 51 17.86 -2.31 1.98
N ARG A 52 18.53 -2.06 0.85
CA ARG A 52 18.10 -1.06 -0.15
C ARG A 52 16.73 -1.36 -0.77
N LYS A 53 16.42 -2.65 -1.05
CA LYS A 53 15.09 -3.04 -1.55
C LYS A 53 14.03 -2.92 -0.45
N ALA A 54 14.39 -3.28 0.78
CA ALA A 54 13.50 -3.12 1.93
C ALA A 54 13.17 -1.65 2.21
N LEU A 55 14.16 -0.76 2.17
CA LEU A 55 14.00 0.68 2.36
C LEU A 55 13.02 1.28 1.34
N TYR A 56 13.13 0.87 0.07
CA TYR A 56 12.23 1.33 -0.98
C TYR A 56 10.79 0.83 -0.77
N GLY A 57 10.63 -0.40 -0.26
CA GLY A 57 9.32 -0.92 0.13
C GLY A 57 8.65 -0.07 1.22
N TYR A 58 9.39 0.30 2.26
CA TYR A 58 8.88 1.18 3.31
C TYR A 58 8.56 2.59 2.79
N ALA A 59 9.42 3.16 1.94
CA ALA A 59 9.17 4.46 1.31
C ALA A 59 7.89 4.45 0.46
N ARG A 60 7.62 3.37 -0.29
CA ARG A 60 6.39 3.21 -1.08
C ARG A 60 5.15 3.28 -0.18
N LYS A 61 5.17 2.61 0.99
CA LYS A 61 4.06 2.61 1.95
C LYS A 61 3.81 3.99 2.56
N ILE A 62 4.85 4.78 2.84
CA ILE A 62 4.68 6.19 3.25
C ILE A 62 4.00 6.99 2.13
N GLY A 63 4.42 6.78 0.88
CA GLY A 63 3.79 7.39 -0.29
C GLY A 63 2.29 7.07 -0.42
N VAL A 64 1.85 5.88 -0.02
CA VAL A 64 0.42 5.52 0.02
C VAL A 64 -0.36 6.45 0.95
N TYR A 65 0.13 6.70 2.16
CA TYR A 65 -0.54 7.61 3.09
C TYR A 65 -0.60 9.05 2.56
N VAL A 66 0.46 9.50 1.88
CA VAL A 66 0.47 10.81 1.22
C VAL A 66 -0.61 10.88 0.14
N ALA A 67 -0.74 9.84 -0.70
CA ALA A 67 -1.78 9.79 -1.73
C ALA A 67 -3.20 9.81 -1.15
N ILE A 68 -3.43 9.12 -0.02
CA ILE A 68 -4.73 9.12 0.68
C ILE A 68 -5.05 10.51 1.23
N ILE A 69 -4.06 11.21 1.82
CA ILE A 69 -4.25 12.59 2.29
C ILE A 69 -4.64 13.51 1.14
N VAL A 70 -3.96 13.40 0.00
CA VAL A 70 -4.29 14.17 -1.21
C VAL A 70 -5.71 13.85 -1.70
N ALA A 71 -6.11 12.58 -1.73
CA ALA A 71 -7.45 12.16 -2.11
C ALA A 71 -8.53 12.76 -1.19
N ASN A 72 -8.27 12.82 0.12
CA ASN A 72 -9.17 13.43 1.09
C ASN A 72 -9.27 14.94 0.93
N ILE A 73 -8.17 15.63 0.62
CA ILE A 73 -8.20 17.05 0.28
C ILE A 73 -9.07 17.28 -0.97
N ILE A 74 -8.95 16.42 -1.99
CA ILE A 74 -9.80 16.49 -3.19
C ILE A 74 -11.28 16.31 -2.81
N ASP A 75 -11.62 15.30 -2.00
CA ASP A 75 -13.00 15.11 -1.56
C ASP A 75 -13.57 16.34 -0.83
N GLN A 76 -12.76 17.01 0.00
CA GLN A 76 -13.16 18.20 0.74
C GLN A 76 -13.35 19.41 -0.17
N VAL A 77 -12.45 19.64 -1.13
CA VAL A 77 -12.51 20.78 -2.05
C VAL A 77 -13.69 20.67 -3.02
N PHE A 78 -13.95 19.45 -3.53
CA PHE A 78 -14.99 19.23 -4.53
C PHE A 78 -16.32 18.73 -3.96
N GLY A 79 -16.40 18.49 -2.64
CA GLY A 79 -17.63 18.04 -1.99
C GLY A 79 -18.03 16.61 -2.33
N PHE A 80 -17.08 15.73 -2.61
CA PHE A 80 -17.33 14.34 -3.00
C PHE A 80 -17.62 13.38 -1.82
N ASN A 81 -17.68 13.90 -0.60
CA ASN A 81 -18.08 13.15 0.61
C ASN A 81 -17.28 11.86 0.83
N GLY A 82 -15.97 11.87 0.54
CA GLY A 82 -15.07 10.74 0.79
C GLY A 82 -15.03 9.67 -0.31
N ALA A 83 -15.68 9.91 -1.46
CA ALA A 83 -15.71 8.95 -2.56
C ALA A 83 -14.32 8.70 -3.15
N VAL A 84 -13.52 9.76 -3.36
CA VAL A 84 -12.18 9.66 -3.93
C VAL A 84 -11.24 8.96 -2.95
N THR A 85 -11.25 9.36 -1.68
CA THR A 85 -10.48 8.74 -0.60
C THR A 85 -10.80 7.26 -0.47
N THR A 86 -12.08 6.90 -0.49
CA THR A 86 -12.50 5.49 -0.41
C THR A 86 -11.98 4.69 -1.61
N ALA A 87 -12.09 5.23 -2.83
CA ALA A 87 -11.56 4.58 -4.02
C ALA A 87 -10.03 4.42 -3.96
N THR A 88 -9.31 5.44 -3.51
CA THR A 88 -7.85 5.40 -3.32
C THR A 88 -7.44 4.36 -2.28
N VAL A 89 -8.14 4.30 -1.14
CA VAL A 89 -7.88 3.30 -0.09
C VAL A 89 -8.10 1.88 -0.62
N LEU A 90 -9.21 1.64 -1.33
CA LEU A 90 -9.50 0.34 -1.94
C LEU A 90 -8.48 -0.08 -3.01
N PHE A 91 -8.01 0.88 -3.82
CA PHE A 91 -6.93 0.63 -4.77
C PHE A 91 -5.66 0.16 -4.08
N TYR A 92 -5.25 0.84 -3.00
CA TYR A 92 -4.05 0.43 -2.25
C TYR A 92 -4.24 -0.86 -1.46
N ILE A 93 -5.44 -1.17 -0.98
CA ILE A 93 -5.77 -2.49 -0.42
C ILE A 93 -5.50 -3.58 -1.46
N GLY A 94 -5.94 -3.38 -2.70
CA GLY A 94 -5.67 -4.31 -3.80
C GLY A 94 -4.17 -4.51 -4.03
N ASN A 95 -3.39 -3.43 -4.01
CA ASN A 95 -1.93 -3.48 -4.18
C ASN A 95 -1.23 -4.25 -3.04
N GLU A 96 -1.66 -4.04 -1.79
CA GLU A 96 -1.11 -4.75 -0.64
C GLU A 96 -1.47 -6.25 -0.67
N LEU A 97 -2.71 -6.59 -1.06
CA LEU A 97 -3.11 -7.99 -1.27
C LEU A 97 -2.26 -8.66 -2.35
N LEU A 98 -2.00 -7.96 -3.46
CA LEU A 98 -1.18 -8.46 -4.55
C LEU A 98 0.26 -8.75 -4.10
N SER A 99 0.86 -7.82 -3.35
CA SER A 99 2.20 -7.95 -2.78
C SER A 99 2.30 -9.12 -1.78
N ILE A 100 1.29 -9.30 -0.92
CA ILE A 100 1.22 -10.43 0.01
C ILE A 100 1.18 -11.74 -0.77
N VAL A 101 0.30 -11.85 -1.78
CA VAL A 101 0.19 -13.08 -2.58
C VAL A 101 1.51 -13.42 -3.27
N GLU A 102 2.21 -12.42 -3.82
CA GLU A 102 3.53 -12.60 -4.42
C GLU A 102 4.55 -13.13 -3.38
N ASN A 103 4.58 -12.53 -2.18
CA ASN A 103 5.46 -12.96 -1.11
C ASN A 103 5.17 -14.41 -0.69
N LEU A 104 3.89 -14.76 -0.55
CA LEU A 104 3.41 -16.10 -0.21
C LEU A 104 3.79 -17.14 -1.27
N ALA A 105 3.62 -16.82 -2.56
CA ALA A 105 4.01 -17.70 -3.66
C ALA A 105 5.51 -18.00 -3.62
N GLN A 106 6.36 -16.98 -3.38
CA GLN A 106 7.82 -17.16 -3.30
C GLN A 106 8.26 -17.97 -2.07
N ILE A 107 7.52 -17.91 -0.96
CA ILE A 107 7.79 -18.78 0.20
C ILE A 107 7.26 -20.21 0.03
N GLY A 108 6.52 -20.50 -1.05
CA GLY A 108 6.07 -21.85 -1.40
C GLY A 108 4.65 -22.18 -0.95
N VAL A 109 3.86 -21.18 -0.57
CA VAL A 109 2.42 -21.36 -0.36
C VAL A 109 1.76 -21.60 -1.71
N LYS A 110 0.87 -22.59 -1.79
CA LYS A 110 0.13 -22.90 -3.02
C LYS A 110 -0.83 -21.74 -3.33
N VAL A 111 -0.52 -20.99 -4.37
CA VAL A 111 -1.38 -19.93 -4.93
C VAL A 111 -1.95 -20.42 -6.27
N PRO A 112 -3.25 -20.18 -6.56
CA PRO A 112 -3.82 -20.51 -7.86
C PRO A 112 -3.04 -19.88 -9.02
N THR A 113 -2.76 -20.66 -10.06
CA THR A 113 -1.96 -20.24 -11.23
C THR A 113 -2.49 -18.97 -11.90
N ILE A 114 -3.81 -18.82 -11.98
CA ILE A 114 -4.48 -17.63 -12.53
C ILE A 114 -3.99 -16.33 -11.86
N ILE A 115 -3.71 -16.36 -10.56
CA ILE A 115 -3.27 -15.19 -9.82
C ILE A 115 -1.78 -14.93 -10.09
N THR A 116 -0.97 -15.99 -10.07
CA THR A 116 0.47 -15.92 -10.36
C THR A 116 0.76 -15.43 -11.78
N ASP A 117 -0.02 -15.87 -12.77
CA ASP A 117 0.16 -15.48 -14.17
C ASP A 117 -0.17 -13.99 -14.37
N LYS A 118 -1.26 -13.50 -13.75
CA LYS A 118 -1.62 -12.08 -13.79
C LYS A 118 -0.61 -11.20 -13.05
N LEU A 119 -0.09 -11.67 -11.92
CA LEU A 119 0.99 -11.03 -11.16
C LEU A 119 2.22 -10.77 -12.05
N HIS A 120 2.67 -11.79 -12.78
CA HIS A 120 3.85 -11.66 -13.65
C HIS A 120 3.63 -10.69 -14.81
N VAL A 121 2.42 -10.61 -15.37
CA VAL A 121 2.10 -9.63 -16.43
C VAL A 121 2.22 -8.20 -15.90
N ILE A 122 1.67 -7.91 -14.72
CA ILE A 122 1.72 -6.57 -14.11
C ILE A 122 3.18 -6.15 -13.81
N GLN A 123 4.02 -7.07 -13.35
CA GLN A 123 5.44 -6.78 -13.10
C GLN A 123 6.22 -6.44 -14.38
N ASN A 124 5.96 -7.14 -15.48
CA ASN A 124 6.61 -6.84 -16.76
C ASN A 124 6.22 -5.46 -17.30
N GLU A 125 5.04 -4.96 -16.96
CA GLU A 125 4.61 -3.59 -17.29
C GLU A 125 5.24 -2.54 -16.36
N GLU A 126 5.41 -2.82 -15.06
CA GLU A 126 6.07 -1.91 -14.11
C GLU A 126 7.60 -1.76 -14.40
N ASP A 127 8.29 -2.82 -14.82
CA ASP A 127 9.73 -2.80 -15.16
C ASP A 127 10.01 -2.26 -16.58
N ALA A 128 8.99 -2.07 -17.41
CA ALA A 128 9.10 -1.49 -18.75
C ALA A 128 9.22 0.05 -18.68
N ASP A 129 10.37 0.53 -18.24
CA ASP A 129 10.70 1.95 -18.16
C ASP A 129 10.65 2.63 -19.56
N PRO A 130 9.84 3.69 -19.77
CA PRO A 130 9.74 4.39 -21.06
C PRO A 130 10.97 5.22 -21.45
N VAL A 131 12.01 5.30 -20.60
CA VAL A 131 13.14 6.24 -20.77
C VAL A 131 14.21 5.78 -21.80
N LYS A 132 14.13 4.59 -22.38
CA LYS A 132 15.14 4.09 -23.36
C LYS A 132 14.83 4.31 -24.85
N LYS A 133 13.95 5.25 -25.23
CA LYS A 133 13.58 5.43 -26.66
C LYS A 133 14.11 6.68 -27.37
N GLU A 134 14.82 7.60 -26.72
CA GLU A 134 15.25 8.85 -27.40
C GLU A 134 16.74 8.98 -27.73
N GLU A 135 17.62 8.03 -27.38
CA GLU A 135 19.03 8.05 -27.85
C GLU A 135 19.30 7.05 -28.97
N VAL A 136 18.47 7.01 -30.02
CA VAL A 136 18.92 6.53 -31.34
C VAL A 136 18.12 7.25 -32.44
N LYS A 137 18.56 8.45 -32.80
CA LYS A 137 18.71 8.88 -34.21
C LYS A 137 19.41 10.23 -34.31
#